data_AF-A0A6S7GI54-F1
#
_entry.id   AF-A0A6S7GI54-F1
#
_cell.length_a   1.000
_cell.length_b   1.000
_cell.length_c   1.000
_cell.angle_alpha   90.00
_cell.angle_beta   90.00
_cell.angle_gamma   90.00
#
_symmetry.space_group_name_H-M   'P 1'
#
loop_
_entity.id
_entity.type
_entity.pdbx_description
1 polymer ?
#
loop_
_entity_poly.entity_id
_entity_poly.type
_entity_poly.pdbx_seq_one_letter_code
_entity_poly.pdbx_strand_id
1 'polypeptide(L)'
;METSDWGIKSHREKGTISLRSHSSDISLEEHSYRHEQDVPRNADFVHTLARKYASDQGGNLPGWTGFNTQVYKDVPKVSKIGYLPVIDAPVTDIATVNTILRHSVSICTRLQLPEIVLVFDEALYAKAQQIKMEG
;
A
#
# COMPACT_ATOMS: atom_id res chain seq x y z
N MET A 1 -33.91 29.47 -22.59
CA MET A 1 -33.86 28.26 -21.75
C MET A 1 -32.99 27.27 -22.51
N GLU A 2 -31.67 27.45 -22.37
CA GLU A 2 -30.65 26.71 -23.10
C GLU A 2 -30.16 25.56 -22.22
N THR A 3 -30.31 24.32 -22.70
CA THR A 3 -29.71 23.14 -22.05
C THR A 3 -28.41 22.83 -22.76
N SER A 4 -27.29 23.26 -22.16
CA SER A 4 -25.95 23.02 -22.68
C SER A 4 -25.56 21.55 -22.51
N ASP A 5 -25.42 20.88 -23.65
CA ASP A 5 -24.93 19.52 -23.83
C ASP A 5 -23.42 19.46 -23.52
N TRP A 6 -23.06 19.08 -22.28
CA TRP A 6 -21.67 18.84 -21.88
C TRP A 6 -21.29 17.39 -22.19
N GLY A 7 -21.00 17.12 -23.46
CA GLY A 7 -20.40 15.88 -23.90
C GLY A 7 -18.98 15.71 -23.34
N ILE A 8 -18.84 14.99 -22.22
CA ILE A 8 -17.54 14.51 -21.74
C ILE A 8 -17.06 13.42 -22.71
N LYS A 9 -16.25 13.80 -23.69
CA LYS A 9 -15.49 12.86 -24.52
C LYS A 9 -14.41 12.22 -23.66
N SER A 10 -14.68 11.02 -23.16
CA SER A 10 -13.67 10.14 -22.56
C SER A 10 -12.65 9.75 -23.63
N HIS A 11 -11.51 10.45 -23.62
CA HIS A 11 -10.35 10.06 -24.42
C HIS A 11 -9.73 8.81 -23.77
N ARG A 12 -10.17 7.63 -24.22
CA ARG A 12 -9.57 6.34 -23.86
C ARG A 12 -8.27 6.19 -24.65
N GLU A 13 -7.17 6.74 -24.13
CA GLU A 13 -5.85 6.30 -24.54
C GLU A 13 -5.67 4.84 -24.13
N LYS A 14 -5.70 3.94 -25.12
CA LYS A 14 -5.35 2.53 -24.96
C LYS A 14 -3.82 2.41 -24.89
N GLY A 15 -3.23 2.98 -23.84
CA GLY A 15 -1.87 2.64 -23.44
C GLY A 15 -1.91 1.28 -22.76
N THR A 16 -1.36 0.25 -23.40
CA THR A 16 -1.16 -1.06 -22.77
C THR A 16 -0.06 -0.89 -21.71
N ILE A 17 -0.45 -0.52 -20.49
CA ILE A 17 0.45 -0.54 -19.34
C ILE A 17 0.76 -2.01 -19.05
N SER A 18 1.94 -2.46 -19.51
CA SER A 18 2.46 -3.77 -19.18
C SER A 18 2.97 -3.73 -17.74
N LEU A 19 2.21 -4.36 -16.83
CA LEU A 19 2.56 -4.52 -15.42
C LEU A 19 3.91 -5.23 -15.24
N ARG A 20 4.35 -6.04 -16.22
CA ARG A 20 5.65 -6.72 -16.20
C ARG A 20 6.84 -5.77 -16.18
N SER A 21 6.74 -4.64 -16.88
CA SER A 21 7.88 -3.72 -17.04
C SER A 21 8.39 -3.12 -15.72
N HIS A 22 7.54 -3.09 -14.69
CA HIS A 22 7.86 -2.61 -13.35
C HIS A 22 7.79 -3.70 -12.26
N SER A 23 7.45 -4.94 -12.64
CA SER A 23 7.21 -6.05 -11.68
C SER A 23 8.40 -7.00 -11.55
N SER A 24 9.45 -6.90 -12.38
CA SER A 24 10.60 -7.81 -12.33
C SER A 24 11.46 -7.68 -11.08
N ASP A 25 11.27 -6.62 -10.28
CA ASP A 25 12.24 -6.27 -9.23
C ASP A 25 11.73 -6.50 -7.80
N ILE A 26 10.48 -6.92 -7.61
CA ILE A 26 9.94 -7.20 -6.27
C ILE A 26 10.11 -8.69 -5.97
N SER A 27 11.27 -9.02 -5.43
CA SER A 27 11.58 -10.38 -4.95
C SER A 27 10.62 -10.78 -3.82
N LEU A 28 9.99 -11.95 -3.94
CA LEU A 28 9.14 -12.54 -2.90
C LEU A 28 9.95 -13.36 -1.87
N GLU A 29 11.26 -13.43 -2.03
CA GLU A 29 12.16 -14.10 -1.09
C GLU A 29 12.07 -13.44 0.29
N GLU A 30 12.03 -14.23 1.36
CA GLU A 30 11.97 -13.74 2.76
C GLU A 30 13.05 -12.70 3.05
N HIS A 31 14.21 -12.85 2.39
CA HIS A 31 15.37 -11.99 2.52
C HIS A 31 15.14 -10.57 1.99
N SER A 32 14.18 -10.39 1.06
CA SER A 32 13.89 -9.10 0.43
C SER A 32 13.16 -8.13 1.37
N TYR A 33 12.42 -8.64 2.36
CA TYR A 33 11.62 -7.83 3.28
C TYR A 33 12.25 -7.65 4.67
N ARG A 34 13.29 -8.45 5.00
CA ARG A 34 13.94 -8.37 6.32
C ARG A 34 14.48 -6.97 6.61
N HIS A 35 15.13 -6.35 5.63
CA HIS A 35 15.72 -5.01 5.79
C HIS A 35 14.67 -3.93 6.08
N GLU A 36 13.47 -4.01 5.50
CA GLU A 36 12.37 -3.07 5.78
C GLU A 36 11.75 -3.29 7.17
N GLN A 37 11.79 -4.52 7.67
CA GLN A 37 11.23 -4.91 8.97
C GLN A 37 12.22 -4.76 10.14
N ASP A 38 13.51 -4.55 9.87
CA ASP A 38 14.53 -4.44 10.93
C ASP A 38 14.36 -3.18 11.78
N VAL A 39 13.99 -2.06 11.16
CA VAL A 39 13.73 -0.80 11.87
C VAL A 39 12.58 -0.92 12.87
N PRO A 40 11.35 -1.36 12.48
CA PRO A 40 10.26 -1.52 13.43
C PRO A 40 10.55 -2.58 14.50
N ARG A 41 11.24 -3.68 14.13
CA ARG A 41 11.64 -4.73 15.06
C ARG A 41 12.60 -4.21 16.14
N ASN A 42 13.58 -3.40 15.74
CA ASN A 42 14.52 -2.78 16.67
C ASN A 42 13.80 -1.78 17.59
N ALA A 43 12.88 -1.00 17.04
CA ALA A 43 12.09 -0.07 17.84
C ALA A 43 11.24 -0.83 18.88
N ASP A 44 10.60 -1.94 18.51
CA ASP A 44 9.79 -2.78 19.42
C ASP A 44 10.65 -3.32 20.56
N PHE A 45 11.85 -3.79 20.22
CA PHE A 45 12.81 -4.27 21.19
C PHE A 45 13.22 -3.17 22.18
N VAL A 46 13.58 -1.98 21.68
CA VAL A 46 13.96 -0.83 22.50
C VAL A 46 12.82 -0.41 23.42
N HIS A 47 11.59 -0.31 22.93
CA HIS A 47 10.43 0.02 23.76
C HIS A 47 10.18 -1.02 24.85
N THR A 48 10.33 -2.31 24.53
CA THR A 48 10.17 -3.39 25.50
C THR A 48 11.20 -3.30 26.63
N LEU A 49 12.47 -3.04 26.28
CA LEU A 49 13.53 -2.82 27.25
C LEU A 49 13.31 -1.55 28.08
N ALA A 50 13.00 -0.43 27.43
CA ALA A 50 12.74 0.85 28.09
C ALA A 50 11.56 0.74 29.06
N ARG A 51 10.52 -0.01 28.68
CA ARG A 51 9.35 -0.24 29.54
C ARG A 51 9.73 -1.06 30.77
N LYS A 52 10.48 -2.15 30.61
CA LYS A 52 10.95 -2.96 31.75
C LYS A 52 11.82 -2.13 32.70
N TYR A 53 12.74 -1.33 32.15
CA TYR A 53 13.61 -0.46 32.95
C TYR A 53 12.82 0.63 33.69
N ALA A 54 11.87 1.28 33.01
CA ALA A 54 11.03 2.30 33.63
C ALA A 54 10.16 1.73 34.76
N SER A 55 9.57 0.54 34.55
CA SER A 55 8.80 -0.15 35.60
C SER A 55 9.64 -0.49 36.83
N ASP A 56 10.91 -0.88 36.64
CA ASP A 56 11.85 -1.18 37.72
C ASP A 56 12.25 0.08 38.51
N GLN A 57 12.35 1.23 37.83
CA GLN A 57 12.66 2.53 38.44
C GLN A 57 11.41 3.27 39.00
N GLY A 58 10.22 2.65 38.95
CA GLY A 58 8.96 3.27 39.38
C GLY A 58 8.44 4.37 38.44
N GLY A 59 9.01 4.52 37.26
CA GLY A 59 8.58 5.46 36.22
C GLY A 59 7.52 4.85 35.28
N ASN A 60 6.73 5.71 34.62
CA ASN A 60 5.73 5.27 33.65
C ASN A 60 6.15 5.65 32.22
N LEU A 61 6.44 4.65 31.38
CA LEU A 61 6.70 4.86 29.96
C LEU A 61 5.37 4.99 29.19
N PRO A 62 5.23 5.91 28.22
CA PRO A 62 4.06 5.93 27.35
C PRO A 62 3.89 4.59 26.59
N GLY A 63 2.67 4.35 26.12
CA GLY A 63 2.37 3.23 25.22
C GLY A 63 3.19 3.31 23.92
N TRP A 64 3.20 2.22 23.14
CA TRP A 64 3.99 2.08 21.92
C TRP A 64 3.90 3.30 20.98
N THR A 65 2.69 3.77 20.70
CA THR A 65 2.46 4.95 19.86
C THR A 65 3.12 6.20 20.45
N GLY A 66 2.90 6.50 21.74
CA GLY A 66 3.47 7.68 22.37
C GLY A 66 5.00 7.63 22.49
N PHE A 67 5.54 6.43 22.74
CA PHE A 67 6.99 6.20 22.69
C PHE A 67 7.55 6.50 21.30
N ASN A 68 6.96 5.95 20.24
CA ASN A 68 7.40 6.21 18.87
C ASN A 68 7.23 7.67 18.47
N THR A 69 6.17 8.36 18.88
CA THR A 69 6.02 9.81 18.62
C THR A 69 7.10 10.65 19.32
N GLN A 70 7.61 10.20 20.47
CA GLN A 70 8.71 10.88 21.18
C GLN A 70 10.08 10.58 20.55
N VAL A 71 10.30 9.35 20.08
CA VAL A 71 11.56 8.89 19.46
C VAL A 71 11.69 9.39 18.02
N TYR A 72 10.63 9.25 17.22
CA TYR A 72 10.55 9.72 15.85
C TYR A 72 9.97 11.13 15.82
N LYS A 73 10.87 12.12 15.76
CA LYS A 73 10.51 13.54 15.68
C LYS A 73 10.16 14.01 14.27
N ASP A 74 10.48 13.19 13.27
CA ASP A 74 10.12 13.46 11.88
C ASP A 74 8.62 13.22 11.70
N VAL A 75 7.89 14.30 11.41
CA VAL A 75 6.48 14.23 11.05
C VAL A 75 6.39 13.48 9.72
N PRO A 76 5.68 12.34 9.63
CA PRO A 76 5.48 11.66 8.36
C PRO A 76 4.88 12.62 7.34
N LYS A 77 5.33 12.56 6.09
CA LYS A 77 4.68 13.31 5.00
C LYS A 77 3.19 12.98 5.01
N VAL A 78 2.35 14.01 4.89
CA VAL A 78 0.89 13.86 4.92
C VAL A 78 0.45 12.85 3.86
N SER A 79 0.03 11.67 4.31
CA SER A 79 -0.51 10.63 3.44
C SER A 79 -1.91 11.03 2.98
N LYS A 80 -2.14 11.04 1.67
CA LYS A 80 -3.49 11.19 1.11
C LYS A 80 -4.16 9.83 1.12
N ILE A 81 -5.12 9.64 2.02
CA ILE A 81 -5.96 8.45 2.05
C ILE A 81 -7.11 8.67 1.06
N GLY A 82 -7.21 7.80 0.05
CA GLY A 82 -8.30 7.79 -0.90
C GLY A 82 -8.88 6.40 -1.01
N TYR A 83 -10.21 6.31 -1.10
CA TYR A 83 -10.87 5.03 -1.39
C TYR A 83 -10.67 4.66 -2.85
N LEU A 84 -10.37 3.39 -3.09
CA LEU A 84 -10.44 2.85 -4.45
C LEU A 84 -11.92 2.82 -4.89
N PRO A 85 -12.21 3.10 -6.17
CA PRO A 85 -13.57 3.03 -6.69
C PRO A 85 -14.12 1.61 -6.54
N VAL A 86 -15.37 1.50 -6.05
CA VAL A 86 -16.07 0.22 -5.91
C VAL A 86 -16.33 -0.36 -7.30
N ILE A 87 -15.89 -1.60 -7.53
CA ILE A 87 -16.15 -2.33 -8.76
C ILE A 87 -17.29 -3.31 -8.48
N ASP A 88 -18.41 -3.14 -9.17
CA ASP A 88 -19.55 -4.04 -9.10
C ASP A 88 -19.32 -5.23 -10.04
N ALA A 89 -18.53 -6.20 -9.58
CA ALA A 89 -18.22 -7.42 -10.31
C ALA A 89 -17.96 -8.59 -9.34
N PRO A 90 -18.10 -9.86 -9.78
CA PRO A 90 -17.76 -11.01 -8.95
C PRO A 90 -16.29 -10.90 -8.50
N VAL A 91 -16.10 -10.93 -7.18
CA VAL A 91 -14.80 -10.72 -6.51
C VAL A 91 -13.75 -11.77 -6.95
N THR A 92 -14.20 -12.92 -7.46
CA THR A 92 -13.35 -14.05 -7.85
C THR A 92 -12.99 -14.10 -9.34
N ASP A 93 -13.52 -13.19 -10.16
CA ASP A 93 -13.18 -13.16 -11.59
C ASP A 93 -11.80 -12.53 -11.81
N ILE A 94 -10.94 -13.23 -12.55
CA ILE A 94 -9.59 -12.77 -12.94
C ILE A 94 -9.67 -11.41 -13.64
N ALA A 95 -10.72 -11.18 -14.44
CA ALA A 95 -10.90 -9.91 -15.13
C ALA A 95 -11.12 -8.74 -14.15
N THR A 96 -11.85 -8.98 -13.06
CA THR A 96 -12.07 -8.01 -11.98
C THR A 96 -10.75 -7.67 -11.29
N VAL A 97 -9.98 -8.69 -10.88
CA VAL A 97 -8.70 -8.49 -10.19
C VAL A 97 -7.69 -7.74 -11.07
N ASN A 98 -7.60 -8.10 -12.35
CA ASN A 98 -6.73 -7.39 -13.30
C ASN A 98 -7.15 -5.93 -13.48
N THR A 99 -8.45 -5.66 -13.50
CA THR A 99 -8.97 -4.28 -13.57
C THR A 99 -8.56 -3.48 -12.34
N ILE A 100 -8.70 -4.06 -11.13
CA ILE A 100 -8.24 -3.44 -9.87
C ILE A 100 -6.76 -3.11 -9.95
N LEU A 101 -5.90 -4.07 -10.31
CA LEU A 101 -4.45 -3.88 -10.39
C LEU A 101 -4.07 -2.75 -11.36
N ARG A 102 -4.67 -2.73 -12.55
CA ARG A 102 -4.43 -1.66 -13.54
C ARG A 102 -4.91 -0.29 -13.05
N HIS A 103 -6.06 -0.24 -12.38
CA HIS A 103 -6.57 0.98 -11.79
C HIS A 103 -5.64 1.50 -10.69
N SER A 104 -5.16 0.63 -9.80
CA SER A 104 -4.22 0.97 -8.75
C SER A 104 -2.92 1.57 -9.31
N VAL A 105 -2.37 1.00 -10.38
CA VAL A 105 -1.20 1.57 -11.06
C VAL A 105 -1.51 2.92 -11.68
N SER A 106 -2.66 3.07 -12.35
CA SER A 106 -3.08 4.36 -12.90
C SER A 106 -3.22 5.44 -11.82
N ILE A 107 -3.75 5.09 -10.65
CA ILE A 107 -3.85 5.99 -9.50
C ILE A 107 -2.46 6.37 -8.99
N CYS A 108 -1.56 5.39 -8.83
CA CYS A 108 -0.18 5.62 -8.42
C CYS A 108 0.53 6.63 -9.35
N THR A 109 0.42 6.42 -10.67
CA THR A 109 0.98 7.33 -11.69
C THR A 109 0.36 8.73 -11.62
N ARG A 110 -0.97 8.83 -11.52
CA ARG A 110 -1.69 10.11 -11.44
C ARG A 110 -1.35 10.92 -10.19
N LEU A 111 -1.11 10.23 -9.08
CA LEU A 111 -0.74 10.85 -7.82
C LEU A 111 0.78 11.07 -7.67
N GLN A 112 1.57 10.68 -8.68
CA GLN A 112 3.04 10.75 -8.67
C GLN A 112 3.64 10.09 -7.41
N LEU A 113 3.04 8.98 -6.98
CA LEU A 113 3.53 8.23 -5.83
C LEU A 113 4.71 7.36 -6.27
N PRO A 114 5.79 7.28 -5.48
CA PRO A 114 6.93 6.43 -5.80
C PRO A 114 6.56 4.94 -5.74
N GLU A 115 5.62 4.57 -4.88
CA GLU A 115 5.17 3.21 -4.65
C GLU A 115 3.71 3.18 -4.20
N ILE A 116 3.05 2.03 -4.39
CA ILE A 116 1.71 1.74 -3.89
C ILE A 116 1.67 0.34 -3.29
N VAL A 117 1.12 0.23 -2.08
CA VAL A 117 0.91 -1.06 -1.40
C VAL A 117 -0.56 -1.44 -1.52
N LEU A 118 -0.83 -2.64 -2.05
CA LEU A 118 -2.17 -3.20 -2.18
C LEU A 118 -2.32 -4.38 -1.23
N VAL A 119 -3.39 -4.37 -0.44
CA VAL A 119 -3.71 -5.45 0.49
C VAL A 119 -4.96 -6.16 -0.02
N PHE A 120 -4.84 -7.47 -0.17
CA PHE A 120 -5.91 -8.35 -0.66
C PHE A 120 -6.19 -9.43 0.40
N ASP A 121 -7.41 -9.98 0.39
CA ASP A 121 -7.64 -11.27 1.03
C ASP A 121 -6.90 -12.39 0.29
N GLU A 122 -6.84 -13.58 0.89
CA GLU A 122 -6.07 -14.72 0.37
C GLU A 122 -6.50 -15.16 -1.04
N ALA A 123 -7.82 -15.21 -1.31
CA ALA A 123 -8.34 -15.65 -2.60
C ALA A 123 -8.04 -14.63 -3.71
N LEU A 124 -8.20 -13.33 -3.39
CA LEU A 124 -7.81 -12.24 -4.28
C LEU A 124 -6.30 -12.19 -4.53
N TYR A 125 -5.50 -12.42 -3.49
CA TYR A 125 -4.04 -12.43 -3.59
C TYR A 125 -3.56 -13.54 -4.53
N ALA A 126 -4.09 -14.77 -4.40
CA ALA A 126 -3.76 -15.87 -5.29
C ALA A 126 -4.04 -15.55 -6.76
N LYS A 127 -5.17 -14.87 -7.04
CA LYS A 127 -5.55 -14.42 -8.38
C LYS A 127 -4.65 -13.29 -8.90
N ALA A 128 -4.30 -12.33 -8.06
CA ALA A 128 -3.35 -11.27 -8.42
C ALA A 128 -1.97 -11.85 -8.76
N GLN A 129 -1.52 -12.85 -8.01
CA GLN A 129 -0.27 -13.56 -8.26
C GLN A 129 -0.31 -14.36 -9.56
N GLN A 130 -1.43 -15.03 -9.86
CA GLN A 130 -1.64 -15.71 -11.14
C GLN A 130 -1.51 -14.73 -12.32
N ILE A 131 -2.17 -13.57 -12.25
CA ILE A 131 -2.09 -12.52 -13.29
C ILE A 131 -0.64 -12.04 -13.47
N LYS A 132 0.11 -11.85 -12.38
CA LYS A 132 1.52 -11.45 -12.41
C LYS A 132 2.40 -12.48 -13.12
N MET A 133 2.11 -13.77 -12.95
CA MET A 133 2.88 -14.87 -13.54
C MET A 133 2.52 -15.12 -15.02
N GLU A 134 1.26 -14.92 -15.40
CA GLU A 134 0.74 -15.27 -16.73
C GLU A 134 0.85 -14.14 -17.76
N GLY A 135 0.67 -12.87 -17.37
CA GLY A 135 0.76 -11.71 -18.27
C GLY A 135 2.08 -10.99 -18.15
#